data_AF-A0A974TBZ7-F1
#
_entry.id   AF-A0A974TBZ7-F1
#
_cell.length_a   1.000
_cell.length_b   1.000
_cell.length_c   1.000
_cell.angle_alpha   90.00
_cell.angle_beta   90.00
_cell.angle_gamma   90.00
#
_symmetry.space_group_name_H-M   'P 1'
#
loop_
_entity.id
_entity.type
_entity.pdbx_description
1 polymer ?
#
loop_
_entity_poly.entity_id
_entity_poly.type
_entity_poly.pdbx_seq_one_letter_code
_entity_poly.pdbx_strand_id
1 'polypeptide(L)' 'MFYAEALHIAKRMLLDGATLTELKQASMDLRALTSDSALADLVDAKIESIESQNGYSDTGDAATS' A
#
# COMPACT_ATOMS: atom_id res chain seq x y z
N MET A 1 -10.62 -23.11 -3.32
CA MET A 1 -9.85 -21.97 -2.79
C MET A 1 -9.27 -21.23 -3.99
N PHE A 2 -9.79 -20.04 -4.30
CA PHE A 2 -9.36 -19.29 -5.48
C PHE A 2 -7.99 -18.67 -5.19
N TYR A 3 -6.99 -18.95 -6.02
CA TYR A 3 -5.62 -18.44 -5.89
C TYR A 3 -5.58 -16.91 -5.64
N ALA A 4 -6.48 -16.16 -6.28
CA ALA A 4 -6.63 -14.73 -6.09
C ALA A 4 -7.00 -14.32 -4.65
N GLU A 5 -7.85 -15.10 -3.98
CA GLU A 5 -8.30 -14.83 -2.61
C GLU A 5 -7.19 -15.12 -1.59
N ALA A 6 -6.47 -16.23 -1.77
CA ALA A 6 -5.29 -16.56 -0.96
C ALA A 6 -4.18 -15.52 -1.12
N LEU A 7 -3.96 -15.06 -2.35
CA LEU A 7 -3.00 -13.99 -2.65
C LEU A 7 -3.43 -12.68 -1.98
N HIS A 8 -4.71 -12.32 -2.02
CA HIS A 8 -5.21 -11.11 -1.36
C HIS A 8 -5.03 -11.16 0.17
N ILE A 9 -5.33 -12.30 0.81
CA ILE A 9 -5.13 -12.48 2.25
C ILE A 9 -3.64 -12.39 2.61
N ALA A 10 -2.76 -13.08 1.87
CA ALA A 10 -1.31 -13.05 2.10
C ALA A 10 -0.75 -11.62 1.92
N LYS A 11 -1.19 -10.90 0.89
CA LYS A 11 -0.85 -9.50 0.64
C LYS A 11 -1.24 -8.61 1.80
N ARG A 12 -2.44 -8.79 2.34
CA ARG A 12 -2.92 -8.01 3.49
C ARG A 12 -2.10 -8.31 4.75
N MET A 13 -1.86 -9.57 5.06
CA MET A 13 -1.07 -9.97 6.24
C MET A 13 0.38 -9.49 6.19
N LEU A 14 1.01 -9.48 5.01
CA LEU A 14 2.39 -8.98 4.83
C LEU A 14 2.52 -7.48 5.05
N LEU A 15 1.44 -6.73 4.85
CA LEU A 15 1.44 -5.26 4.81
C LEU A 15 0.62 -4.62 5.94
N ASP A 16 0.02 -5.44 6.81
CA ASP A 16 -0.73 -4.96 7.99
C ASP A 16 0.25 -4.71 9.13
N GLY A 17 0.16 -3.53 9.75
CA GLY A 17 1.04 -3.09 10.83
C GLY A 17 2.29 -2.32 10.38
N ALA A 18 2.62 -2.32 9.08
CA ALA A 18 3.68 -1.51 8.51
C ALA A 18 3.23 -0.05 8.33
N THR A 19 4.09 0.88 8.71
CA THR A 19 3.88 2.32 8.49
C THR A 19 4.15 2.69 7.02
N LEU A 20 3.61 3.82 6.56
CA LEU A 20 3.84 4.32 5.20
C LEU A 20 5.35 4.51 4.91
N THR A 21 6.11 4.96 5.90
CA THR A 21 7.57 5.13 5.78
C THR A 21 8.28 3.79 5.60
N GLU A 22 7.92 2.76 6.36
CA GLU A 22 8.50 1.42 6.23
C GLU A 22 8.15 0.79 4.88
N LEU A 23 6.92 1.01 4.38
CA LEU A 23 6.53 0.55 3.05
C LEU A 23 7.36 1.23 1.95
N LYS A 24 7.57 2.55 2.03
CA LYS A 24 8.42 3.28 1.06
C LYS A 24 9.86 2.78 1.07
N GLN A 25 10.42 2.55 2.26
CA GLN A 25 11.77 1.99 2.39
C GLN A 25 11.85 0.57 1.82
N ALA A 26 10.88 -0.30 2.13
CA ALA A 26 10.84 -1.66 1.62
C ALA A 26 10.74 -1.71 0.09
N SER A 27 9.95 -0.82 -0.53
CA SER A 27 9.88 -0.70 -2.00
C SER A 27 11.25 -0.34 -2.60
N MET A 28 11.93 0.66 -2.02
CA MET A 28 13.26 1.06 -2.47
C MET A 28 14.29 -0.07 -2.35
N ASP A 29 14.31 -0.77 -1.20
CA ASP A 29 15.24 -1.87 -0.95
C ASP A 29 14.98 -3.04 -1.91
N LEU A 30 13.71 -3.38 -2.15
CA LEU A 30 13.32 -4.44 -3.09
C LEU A 30 13.75 -4.10 -4.53
N ARG A 31 13.60 -2.83 -4.96
CA ARG A 31 14.01 -2.38 -6.30
C ARG A 31 15.53 -2.28 -6.44
N ALA A 32 16.25 -2.01 -5.36
CA ALA A 32 17.71 -2.03 -5.33
C ALA A 32 18.26 -3.46 -5.50
N LEU A 33 17.56 -4.47 -4.96
CA LEU A 33 17.90 -5.88 -5.14
C LEU A 33 17.52 -6.41 -6.52
N THR A 34 16.28 -6.14 -6.94
CA THR A 34 15.73 -6.57 -8.23
C THR A 34 14.82 -5.47 -8.76
N SER A 35 15.21 -4.82 -9.86
CA SER A 35 14.48 -3.66 -10.39
C SER A 35 13.02 -3.97 -10.78
N ASP A 36 12.73 -5.21 -11.16
CA ASP A 36 11.40 -5.71 -11.58
C ASP A 36 10.78 -6.67 -10.53
N SER A 37 10.86 -6.29 -9.25
CA SER A 37 10.36 -7.10 -8.15
C SER A 37 8.84 -7.03 -8.06
N ALA A 38 8.16 -8.15 -8.28
CA ALA A 38 6.71 -8.28 -8.06
C ALA A 38 6.29 -7.99 -6.59
N LEU A 39 7.23 -8.12 -5.64
CA LEU A 39 7.01 -7.70 -4.25
C LEU A 39 7.08 -6.18 -4.10
N ALA A 40 7.96 -5.50 -4.84
CA ALA A 40 8.00 -4.04 -4.87
C ALA A 40 6.69 -3.49 -5.46
N ASP A 41 6.21 -4.06 -6.56
CA ASP A 41 4.94 -3.63 -7.18
C ASP A 41 3.75 -3.81 -6.24
N LEU A 42 3.77 -4.86 -5.41
CA LEU A 42 2.76 -5.05 -4.38
C LEU A 42 2.83 -3.98 -3.28
N VAL A 43 4.04 -3.67 -2.81
CA VAL A 43 4.24 -2.64 -1.78
C VAL A 43 3.81 -1.27 -2.32
N ASP A 44 4.15 -0.96 -3.57
CA ASP A 44 3.75 0.28 -4.24
C ASP A 44 2.22 0.40 -4.37
N ALA A 45 1.52 -0.67 -4.73
CA ALA A 45 0.06 -0.67 -4.78
C ALA A 45 -0.59 -0.41 -3.41
N LYS A 46 0.03 -0.85 -2.30
CA LYS A 46 -0.45 -0.56 -0.95
C LYS A 46 -0.15 0.88 -0.54
N ILE A 47 1.02 1.41 -0.90
CA ILE A 47 1.37 2.83 -0.70
C ILE A 47 0.33 3.72 -1.38
N GLU A 48 0.04 3.48 -2.66
CA GLU A 48 -0.96 4.23 -3.43
C GLU A 48 -2.35 4.15 -2.78
N SER A 49 -2.76 2.96 -2.31
CA SER A 49 -4.02 2.79 -1.59
C SER A 49 -4.09 3.60 -0.30
N ILE A 50 -3.01 3.63 0.50
CA ILE A 50 -2.96 4.40 1.76
C ILE A 50 -3.01 5.89 1.47
N GLU A 51 -2.23 6.35 0.49
CA GLU A 51 -2.17 7.77 0.10
C GLU A 51 -3.50 8.25 -0.48
N SER A 52 -4.16 7.41 -1.27
CA SER A 52 -5.51 7.68 -1.81
C SER A 52 -6.58 7.76 -0.72
N GLN A 53 -6.48 6.92 0.32
CA GLN A 53 -7.38 6.99 1.48
C GLN A 53 -7.13 8.23 2.34
N ASN A 54 -5.87 8.65 2.48
CA ASN A 54 -5.52 9.85 3.24
C ASN A 54 -5.89 11.15 2.50
N GLY A 55 -5.89 11.14 1.17
CA GLY A 55 -6.32 12.29 0.35
C GLY A 55 -7.83 12.56 0.34
N TYR A 56 -8.66 11.57 0.69
CA TYR A 56 -10.13 11.71 0.68
C TYR A 56 -10.70 12.37 1.95
N SER A 57 -9.88 12.57 2.99
CA SER A 57 -10.34 13.03 4.32
C SER A 57 -10.24 14.55 4.54
N ASP A 58 -9.84 15.34 3.54
CA ASP A 58 -9.57 16.80 3.69
C ASP A 58 -10.61 17.72 3.03
N THR A 59 -11.64 17.20 2.35
CA THR A 59 -12.67 18.02 1.68
C THR A 59 -14.06 17.78 2.26
N GLY A 60 -14.19 17.93 3.57
CA GLY A 60 -15.46 18.03 4.29
C GLY A 60 -15.58 19.38 4.99
N ASP A 61 -15.27 20.48 4.27
CA ASP A 61 -15.44 21.81 4.82
C ASP A 61 -16.92 22.19 4.93
N ALA A 62 -17.19 22.88 6.03
CA ALA A 62 -18.48 23.22 6.56
C ALA A 62 -19.20 24.27 5.70
N ALA A 63 -20.45 24.01 5.38
CA ALA A 63 -21.41 25.05 5.04
C ALA A 63 -22.58 25.00 6.02
N THR A 64 -22.31 25.38 7.27
CA THR A 64 -23.31 25.97 8.16
C THR A 64 -23.18 27.49 8.09
N SER A 65 -24.11 28.16 7.42
CA SER A 65 -24.69 29.48 7.79
C SER A 65 -25.71 29.89 6.74
#